data_AF-G3SUT7-F1
#
_entry.id   AF-G3SUT7-F1
#
_cell.length_a   1.000
_cell.length_b   1.000
_cell.length_c   1.000
_cell.angle_alpha   90.00
_cell.angle_beta   90.00
_cell.angle_gamma   90.00
#
_symmetry.space_group_name_H-M   'P 1'
#
loop_
_entity.id
_entity.type
_entity.pdbx_description
1 polymer ?
#
loop_
_entity_poly.entity_id
_entity_poly.type
_entity_poly.pdbx_seq_one_letter_code
_entity_poly.pdbx_strand_id
1 'polypeptide(L)'
;QILYCTLNTPKVDMRRLLGVQIGLEDFIFAHVKGIKKEVNVYKSEDSLGLTITDNGIGYAFIKGIKDGSLIDSVKTICVGDHIESINGENIVGWRHYDVAKKLKELKKEELFTLKLIEPKKAFEIEPRSKAGKSSAGKTDTGKGTLRLRSKGPATVEEVPSETETKAIEKIDDLLELYMGIRDSDLATTMFEAGKDKVNPDEFAVALDETLGDFAFPDEFVFDVWGAVGDAKQGR
;
A
#
# COMPACT_ATOMS: atom_id res chain seq x y z
N GLN A 1 17.75 2.74 9.42
CA GLN A 1 17.16 2.80 8.06
C GLN A 1 15.66 2.87 8.19
N ILE A 2 15.01 3.74 7.40
CA ILE A 2 13.55 3.91 7.36
C ILE A 2 12.95 2.72 6.60
N LEU A 3 11.86 2.17 7.14
CA LEU A 3 11.03 1.15 6.51
C LEU A 3 9.92 1.82 5.69
N TYR A 4 9.09 2.63 6.33
CA TYR A 4 7.99 3.36 5.70
C TYR A 4 7.59 4.56 6.57
N CYS A 5 6.64 5.36 6.09
CA CYS A 5 6.13 6.52 6.80
C CYS A 5 4.61 6.43 6.99
N THR A 6 4.10 7.01 8.06
CA THR A 6 2.67 7.26 8.27
C THR A 6 2.39 8.74 8.43
N LEU A 7 1.19 9.18 8.06
CA LEU A 7 0.73 10.55 8.20
C LEU A 7 -0.02 10.73 9.53
N ASN A 8 0.30 11.80 10.25
CA ASN A 8 -0.41 12.26 11.45
C ASN A 8 -0.52 11.23 12.59
N THR A 9 0.32 10.20 12.61
CA THR A 9 0.36 9.21 13.69
C THR A 9 1.76 8.58 13.80
N PRO A 10 2.33 8.48 15.02
CA PRO A 10 3.55 7.71 15.26
C PRO A 10 3.28 6.20 15.42
N LYS A 11 2.00 5.79 15.48
CA LYS A 11 1.61 4.38 15.59
C LYS A 11 1.77 3.68 14.24
N VAL A 12 2.02 2.38 14.28
CA VAL A 12 1.96 1.53 13.09
C VAL A 12 0.48 1.37 12.71
N ASP A 13 -0.02 2.31 11.91
CA ASP A 13 -1.39 2.34 11.41
C ASP A 13 -1.37 2.42 9.88
N MET A 14 -1.62 1.29 9.24
CA MET A 14 -1.57 1.15 7.79
C MET A 14 -2.67 1.90 7.05
N ARG A 15 -3.72 2.36 7.74
CA ARG A 15 -4.73 3.25 7.16
C ARG A 15 -4.20 4.66 6.96
N ARG A 16 -3.13 5.00 7.67
CA ARG A 16 -2.41 6.28 7.54
C ARG A 16 -1.04 6.10 6.91
N LEU A 17 -0.80 4.98 6.21
CA LEU A 17 0.42 4.79 5.46
C LEU A 17 0.58 5.95 4.46
N LEU A 18 1.79 6.49 4.36
CA LEU A 18 2.10 7.52 3.38
C LEU A 18 1.84 6.97 1.98
N GLY A 19 0.84 7.53 1.29
CA GLY A 19 0.62 7.32 -0.14
C GLY A 19 1.13 8.51 -0.95
N VAL A 20 0.70 8.61 -2.20
CA VAL A 20 1.12 9.69 -3.10
C VAL A 20 0.76 11.10 -2.61
N GLN A 21 -0.33 11.24 -1.86
CA GLN A 21 -0.87 12.56 -1.49
C GLN A 21 -0.54 12.91 -0.06
N ILE A 22 -0.01 14.12 0.11
CA ILE A 22 0.37 14.67 1.40
C ILE A 22 -0.30 16.03 1.55
N GLY A 23 -1.15 16.17 2.56
CA GLY A 23 -1.66 17.48 2.94
C GLY A 23 -0.52 18.38 3.39
N LEU A 24 -0.58 19.65 3.01
CA LEU A 24 0.50 20.62 3.31
C LEU A 24 0.76 20.79 4.82
N GLU A 25 -0.22 20.45 5.66
CA GLU A 25 -0.17 20.53 7.12
C GLU A 25 0.02 19.15 7.79
N ASP A 26 0.27 18.09 7.01
CA ASP A 26 0.42 16.75 7.56
C ASP A 26 1.79 16.55 8.23
N PHE A 27 1.79 15.88 9.37
CA PHE A 27 3.01 15.41 10.02
C PHE A 27 3.41 14.05 9.49
N ILE A 28 4.65 13.91 9.02
CA ILE A 28 5.21 12.64 8.55
C ILE A 28 5.96 11.95 9.69
N PHE A 29 5.57 10.72 10.02
CA PHE A 29 6.24 9.87 11.00
C PHE A 29 6.97 8.74 10.30
N ALA A 30 8.30 8.72 10.42
CA ALA A 30 9.14 7.67 9.82
C ALA A 30 9.30 6.48 10.76
N HIS A 31 8.90 5.30 10.30
CA HIS A 31 9.09 4.02 10.99
C HIS A 31 10.44 3.43 10.59
N VAL A 32 11.30 3.14 11.56
CA VAL A 32 12.66 2.64 11.32
C VAL A 32 12.81 1.18 11.73
N LYS A 33 13.77 0.47 11.11
CA LYS A 33 14.12 -0.91 11.47
C LYS A 33 14.31 -1.07 12.98
N GLY A 34 13.58 -2.01 13.56
CA GLY A 34 13.62 -2.37 14.97
C GLY A 34 14.09 -3.81 15.16
N ILE A 35 13.22 -4.64 15.74
CA ILE A 35 13.56 -5.98 16.22
C ILE A 35 13.52 -6.97 15.06
N LYS A 36 14.57 -7.78 14.92
CA LYS A 36 14.58 -8.90 13.98
C LYS A 36 13.88 -10.12 14.59
N LYS A 37 13.07 -10.80 13.79
CA LYS A 37 12.31 -11.99 14.14
C LYS A 37 12.54 -13.05 13.08
N GLU A 38 12.57 -14.32 13.50
CA GLU A 38 12.57 -15.45 12.59
C GLU A 38 11.44 -16.38 13.00
N VAL A 39 10.60 -16.76 12.03
CA VAL A 39 9.39 -17.55 12.28
C VAL A 39 9.30 -18.67 11.26
N ASN A 40 8.97 -19.87 11.74
CA ASN A 40 8.66 -21.02 10.89
C ASN A 40 7.15 -21.18 10.85
N VAL A 41 6.61 -21.32 9.64
CA VAL A 41 5.18 -21.38 9.38
C VAL A 41 4.90 -22.62 8.53
N TYR A 42 3.92 -23.42 8.93
CA TYR A 42 3.46 -24.56 8.14
C TYR A 42 2.36 -24.10 7.18
N LYS A 43 2.59 -24.24 5.86
CA LYS A 43 1.61 -23.81 4.85
C LYS A 43 0.52 -24.87 4.68
N SER A 44 -0.47 -24.90 5.58
CA SER A 44 -1.63 -25.80 5.49
C SER A 44 -2.66 -25.40 4.43
N GLU A 45 -2.68 -24.13 4.04
CA GLU A 45 -3.66 -23.55 3.11
C GLU A 45 -2.96 -22.89 1.92
N ASP A 46 -3.69 -22.73 0.81
CA ASP A 46 -3.16 -22.08 -0.39
C ASP A 46 -2.92 -20.58 -0.16
N SER A 47 -3.80 -19.95 0.62
CA SER A 47 -3.66 -18.55 1.05
C SER A 47 -3.13 -18.45 2.47
N LEU A 48 -2.17 -17.54 2.67
CA LEU A 48 -1.63 -17.23 3.99
C LEU A 48 -2.48 -16.19 4.75
N GLY A 49 -3.36 -15.46 4.05
CA GLY A 49 -4.11 -14.32 4.60
C GLY A 49 -3.26 -13.09 4.87
N LEU A 50 -2.22 -12.88 4.06
CA LEU A 50 -1.37 -11.68 4.10
C LEU A 50 -1.75 -10.72 2.99
N THR A 51 -1.69 -9.43 3.31
CA THR A 51 -1.74 -8.34 2.35
C THR A 51 -0.41 -7.60 2.37
N ILE A 52 0.31 -7.58 1.25
CA ILE A 52 1.66 -7.03 1.15
C ILE A 52 1.64 -5.65 0.49
N THR A 53 2.51 -4.76 0.94
CA THR A 53 2.81 -3.48 0.29
C THR A 53 4.30 -3.21 0.37
N ASP A 54 4.79 -2.14 -0.26
CA ASP A 54 6.20 -1.74 -0.17
C ASP A 54 6.35 -0.22 -0.10
N ASN A 55 7.59 0.24 0.11
CA ASN A 55 7.92 1.66 0.23
C ASN A 55 8.47 2.29 -1.07
N GLY A 56 8.29 1.64 -2.21
CA GLY A 56 8.79 2.05 -3.52
C GLY A 56 10.30 1.88 -3.73
N ILE A 57 11.07 1.53 -2.70
CA ILE A 57 12.54 1.41 -2.75
C ILE A 57 13.04 0.03 -2.27
N GLY A 58 12.18 -0.99 -2.34
CA GLY A 58 12.58 -2.38 -2.11
C GLY A 58 12.43 -2.90 -0.67
N TYR A 59 11.63 -2.24 0.16
CA TYR A 59 11.21 -2.80 1.46
C TYR A 59 9.74 -3.18 1.42
N ALA A 60 9.46 -4.47 1.20
CA ALA A 60 8.10 -5.01 1.31
C ALA A 60 7.73 -5.30 2.77
N PHE A 61 6.51 -4.96 3.17
CA PHE A 61 6.02 -5.16 4.54
C PHE A 61 4.55 -5.55 4.55
N ILE A 62 4.12 -6.11 5.68
CA ILE A 62 2.76 -6.60 5.89
C ILE A 62 1.83 -5.40 6.13
N LYS A 63 0.92 -5.12 5.19
CA LYS A 63 -0.11 -4.08 5.34
C LYS A 63 -1.32 -4.59 6.11
N GLY A 64 -1.66 -5.86 5.91
CA GLY A 64 -2.84 -6.50 6.49
C GLY A 64 -2.62 -7.96 6.80
N ILE A 65 -3.33 -8.44 7.81
CA ILE A 65 -3.45 -9.86 8.15
C ILE A 65 -4.96 -10.12 8.24
N LYS A 66 -5.45 -11.09 7.47
CA LYS A 66 -6.88 -11.45 7.47
C LYS A 66 -7.23 -12.21 8.76
N ASP A 67 -8.27 -11.79 9.45
CA ASP A 67 -8.77 -12.46 10.65
C ASP A 67 -9.11 -13.94 10.38
N GLY A 68 -8.69 -14.82 11.28
CA GLY A 68 -8.90 -16.27 11.16
C GLY A 68 -8.05 -16.95 10.09
N SER A 69 -7.12 -16.24 9.44
CA SER A 69 -6.19 -16.82 8.49
C SER A 69 -5.07 -17.62 9.16
N LEU A 70 -4.33 -18.38 8.34
CA LEU A 70 -3.13 -19.09 8.74
C LEU A 70 -2.15 -18.18 9.50
N ILE A 71 -1.86 -17.00 8.96
CA ILE A 71 -0.91 -16.07 9.60
C ILE A 71 -1.50 -15.38 10.82
N ASP A 72 -2.82 -15.15 10.89
CA ASP A 72 -3.44 -14.62 12.12
C ASP A 72 -3.20 -15.55 13.33
N SER A 73 -3.11 -16.87 13.13
CA SER A 73 -2.77 -17.80 14.21
C SER A 73 -1.33 -17.63 14.74
N VAL A 74 -0.43 -17.03 13.95
CA VAL A 74 1.00 -16.86 14.27
C VAL A 74 1.25 -15.47 14.88
N LYS A 75 1.02 -15.34 16.19
CA LYS A 75 1.03 -14.04 16.90
C LYS A 75 2.38 -13.30 16.94
N THR A 76 3.47 -13.93 16.49
CA THR A 76 4.78 -13.28 16.34
C THR A 76 4.89 -12.42 15.09
N ILE A 77 4.04 -12.68 14.08
CA ILE A 77 3.93 -11.91 12.84
C ILE A 77 2.92 -10.80 13.07
N CYS A 78 3.28 -9.56 12.74
CA CYS A 78 2.46 -8.39 12.98
C CYS A 78 2.32 -7.54 11.72
N VAL A 79 1.21 -6.81 11.63
CA VAL A 79 1.06 -5.72 10.67
C VAL A 79 2.20 -4.72 10.86
N GLY A 80 2.83 -4.33 9.75
CA GLY A 80 3.99 -3.45 9.70
C GLY A 80 5.34 -4.10 9.77
N ASP A 81 5.41 -5.43 9.95
CA ASP A 81 6.67 -6.15 9.82
C ASP A 81 7.19 -6.10 8.38
N HIS A 82 8.44 -5.69 8.22
CA HIS A 82 9.16 -5.80 6.95
C HIS A 82 9.65 -7.24 6.74
N ILE A 83 9.46 -7.78 5.55
CA ILE A 83 9.92 -9.12 5.19
C ILE A 83 11.33 -9.00 4.61
N GLU A 84 12.34 -9.45 5.36
CA GLU A 84 13.75 -9.40 4.95
C GLU A 84 14.13 -10.62 4.07
N SER A 85 13.60 -11.80 4.40
CA SER A 85 13.85 -13.02 3.60
C SER A 85 12.76 -14.06 3.72
N ILE A 86 12.60 -14.88 2.68
CA ILE A 86 11.71 -16.05 2.64
C ILE A 86 12.57 -17.30 2.36
N ASN A 87 12.53 -18.33 3.22
CA ASN A 87 13.36 -19.54 3.10
C ASN A 87 14.86 -19.25 2.94
N GLY A 88 15.35 -18.18 3.58
CA GLY A 88 16.74 -17.74 3.49
C GLY A 88 17.10 -16.93 2.25
N GLU A 89 16.20 -16.83 1.25
CA GLU A 89 16.36 -15.95 0.10
C GLU A 89 16.08 -14.50 0.49
N ASN A 90 17.09 -13.64 0.35
CA ASN A 90 16.95 -12.21 0.63
C ASN A 90 16.09 -11.55 -0.44
N ILE A 91 15.00 -10.91 -0.02
CA ILE A 91 14.05 -10.24 -0.91
C ILE A 91 14.12 -8.70 -0.83
N VAL A 92 15.11 -8.15 -0.13
CA VAL A 92 15.35 -6.70 -0.12
C VAL A 92 15.65 -6.24 -1.55
N GLY A 93 14.94 -5.22 -2.00
CA GLY A 93 14.96 -4.75 -3.40
C GLY A 93 13.75 -5.21 -4.20
N TRP A 94 13.02 -6.23 -3.75
CA TRP A 94 11.83 -6.73 -4.45
C TRP A 94 10.65 -5.81 -4.24
N ARG A 95 9.74 -5.80 -5.21
CA ARG A 95 8.45 -5.12 -5.10
C ARG A 95 7.44 -6.02 -4.39
N HIS A 96 6.41 -5.41 -3.81
CA HIS A 96 5.37 -6.11 -3.05
C HIS A 96 4.70 -7.23 -3.84
N TYR A 97 4.50 -7.05 -5.15
CA TYR A 97 3.89 -8.05 -6.03
C TYR A 97 4.79 -9.27 -6.23
N ASP A 98 6.11 -9.10 -6.35
CA ASP A 98 7.06 -10.22 -6.44
C ASP A 98 7.08 -11.01 -5.13
N VAL A 99 7.02 -10.30 -4.00
CA VAL A 99 6.96 -10.90 -2.66
C VAL A 99 5.65 -11.66 -2.45
N ALA A 100 4.51 -11.07 -2.82
CA ALA A 100 3.20 -11.71 -2.74
C ALA A 100 3.14 -12.96 -3.63
N LYS A 101 3.67 -12.87 -4.85
CA LYS A 101 3.80 -14.01 -5.77
C LYS A 101 4.65 -15.12 -5.16
N LYS A 102 5.83 -14.80 -4.62
CA LYS A 102 6.72 -15.76 -3.96
C LYS A 102 6.04 -16.49 -2.81
N LEU A 103 5.28 -15.77 -1.97
CA LEU A 103 4.52 -16.35 -0.87
C LEU A 103 3.39 -17.28 -1.36
N LYS A 104 2.71 -16.90 -2.45
CA LYS A 104 1.69 -17.72 -3.11
C LYS A 104 2.26 -19.01 -3.68
N GLU A 105 3.46 -18.96 -4.27
CA GLU A 105 4.17 -20.08 -4.88
C GLU A 105 4.82 -21.05 -3.88
N LEU A 106 4.90 -20.69 -2.59
CA LEU A 106 5.36 -21.63 -1.55
C LEU A 106 4.54 -22.91 -1.60
N LYS A 107 5.21 -24.06 -1.47
CA LYS A 107 4.55 -25.36 -1.52
C LYS A 107 3.62 -25.54 -0.33
N LYS A 108 2.42 -26.04 -0.60
CA LYS A 108 1.47 -26.48 0.41
C LYS A 108 2.03 -27.72 1.14
N GLU A 109 1.68 -27.85 2.40
CA GLU A 109 2.11 -28.94 3.30
C GLU A 109 3.63 -28.95 3.59
N GLU A 110 4.31 -27.83 3.37
CA GLU A 110 5.71 -27.64 3.76
C GLU A 110 5.86 -26.50 4.78
N LEU A 111 6.90 -26.59 5.59
CA LEU A 111 7.35 -25.49 6.44
C LEU A 111 8.11 -24.48 5.58
N PHE A 112 7.87 -23.20 5.83
CA PHE A 112 8.69 -22.11 5.31
C PHE A 112 9.10 -21.17 6.44
N THR A 113 10.22 -20.49 6.24
CA THR A 113 10.80 -19.56 7.20
C THR A 113 10.66 -18.13 6.70
N LEU A 114 10.22 -17.22 7.57
CA LEU A 114 10.29 -15.77 7.33
C LEU A 114 11.28 -15.14 8.29
N LYS A 115 12.17 -14.30 7.76
CA LYS A 115 12.89 -13.31 8.57
C LYS A 115 12.20 -11.98 8.44
N LEU A 116 11.78 -11.44 9.56
CA LEU A 116 10.99 -10.23 9.66
C LEU A 116 11.73 -9.17 10.46
N ILE A 117 11.45 -7.90 10.19
CA ILE A 117 11.93 -6.76 10.98
C ILE A 117 10.71 -5.96 11.42
N GLU A 118 10.44 -5.99 12.72
CA GLU A 118 9.42 -5.16 13.34
C GLU A 118 9.90 -3.71 13.40
N PRO A 119 9.07 -2.72 13.02
CA PRO A 119 9.41 -1.31 13.18
C PRO A 119 9.63 -1.00 14.66
N LYS A 120 10.51 -0.03 14.95
CA LYS A 120 10.62 0.49 16.33
C LYS A 120 9.29 1.09 16.73
N LYS A 121 8.68 0.55 17.79
CA LYS A 121 7.48 1.14 18.38
C LYS A 121 7.84 2.50 18.96
N ALA A 122 7.06 3.51 18.62
CA ALA A 122 7.11 4.76 19.35
C ALA A 122 6.72 4.47 20.81
N PHE A 123 7.53 4.96 21.75
CA PHE A 123 7.05 5.10 23.13
C PHE A 123 5.85 6.05 23.11
N GLU A 124 4.89 5.88 24.02
CA GLU A 124 3.80 6.83 24.22
C GLU A 124 4.39 8.18 24.65
N ILE A 125 4.82 8.97 23.68
CA ILE A 125 5.14 10.37 23.90
C ILE A 125 3.79 11.06 23.81
N GLU A 126 3.18 11.29 24.97
CA GLU A 126 2.05 12.21 25.07
C GLU A 126 2.41 13.50 24.31
N PRO A 127 1.50 14.02 23.47
CA PRO A 127 1.73 15.30 22.82
C PRO A 127 2.03 16.32 23.92
N ARG A 128 3.26 16.82 23.99
CA ARG A 128 3.59 17.93 24.88
C ARG A 128 2.72 19.11 24.47
N SER A 129 1.65 19.32 25.22
CA SER A 129 0.83 20.51 25.17
C SER A 129 1.68 21.69 25.65
N LYS A 130 2.40 22.32 24.71
CA LYS A 130 2.87 23.73 24.71
C LYS A 130 3.97 23.90 23.66
N ALA A 131 3.56 24.16 22.42
CA ALA A 131 4.29 25.03 21.52
C ALA A 131 3.31 26.11 21.05
N GLY A 132 3.77 27.36 21.03
CA GLY A 132 2.95 28.57 21.11
C GLY A 132 1.89 28.71 20.02
N LYS A 133 0.84 29.47 20.37
CA LYS A 133 -0.12 30.05 19.43
C LYS A 133 0.63 30.86 18.37
N SER A 134 0.88 30.28 17.20
CA SER A 134 0.95 31.05 15.97
C SER A 134 -0.47 31.27 15.50
N SER A 135 -0.98 32.49 15.71
CA SER A 135 -2.15 32.99 15.01
C SER A 135 -1.84 33.04 13.51
N ALA A 136 -2.11 31.96 12.79
CA ALA A 136 -2.11 31.95 11.34
C ALA A 136 -3.54 32.24 10.86
N GLY A 137 -3.67 33.26 10.03
CA GLY A 137 -4.92 33.81 9.55
C GLY A 137 -5.82 32.77 8.91
N LYS A 138 -7.12 33.01 9.05
CA LYS A 138 -8.17 32.40 8.25
C LYS A 138 -7.93 32.80 6.80
N THR A 139 -7.15 32.00 6.07
CA THR A 139 -7.02 32.11 4.62
C THR A 139 -7.94 31.10 3.96
N ASP A 140 -8.66 31.63 2.99
CA ASP A 140 -9.77 31.07 2.28
C ASP A 140 -9.33 29.92 1.35
N THR A 141 -10.14 28.88 1.36
CA THR A 141 -10.32 27.79 0.38
C THR A 141 -9.35 27.65 -0.80
N GLY A 142 -8.32 26.83 -0.57
CA GLY A 142 -7.66 26.01 -1.59
C GLY A 142 -6.96 24.86 -0.88
N LYS A 143 -7.64 23.72 -0.66
CA LYS A 143 -7.03 22.54 -0.03
C LYS A 143 -6.06 21.91 -1.04
N GLY A 144 -4.87 22.48 -1.17
CA GLY A 144 -3.79 21.92 -1.97
C GLY A 144 -3.22 20.67 -1.31
N THR A 145 -2.84 19.69 -2.11
CA THR A 145 -2.10 18.50 -1.71
C THR A 145 -0.79 18.43 -2.50
N LEU A 146 0.28 17.96 -1.86
CA LEU A 146 1.51 17.62 -2.57
C LEU A 146 1.36 16.21 -3.14
N ARG A 147 1.44 16.08 -4.46
CA ARG A 147 1.39 14.82 -5.21
C ARG A 147 2.80 14.33 -5.50
N LEU A 148 3.15 13.15 -4.98
CA LEU A 148 4.43 12.47 -5.21
C LEU A 148 4.36 11.46 -6.37
N ARG A 149 4.79 11.86 -7.56
CA ARG A 149 4.74 10.94 -8.71
C ARG A 149 5.93 9.97 -8.70
N SER A 150 5.67 8.71 -9.02
CA SER A 150 6.73 7.69 -9.21
C SER A 150 7.64 8.03 -10.40
N LYS A 151 7.09 8.69 -11.42
CA LYS A 151 7.82 9.27 -12.56
C LYS A 151 7.48 10.77 -12.68
N GLY A 152 8.49 11.62 -12.46
CA GLY A 152 8.36 13.08 -12.60
C GLY A 152 8.49 13.86 -11.28
N PRO A 153 8.50 15.20 -11.33
CA PRO A 153 8.60 16.04 -10.15
C PRO A 153 7.30 15.99 -9.32
N ALA A 154 7.43 16.25 -8.02
CA ALA A 154 6.27 16.46 -7.16
C ALA A 154 5.55 17.75 -7.55
N THR A 155 4.21 17.71 -7.55
CA THR A 155 3.34 18.82 -7.97
C THR A 155 2.37 19.18 -6.84
N VAL A 156 2.00 20.45 -6.74
CA VAL A 156 0.88 20.87 -5.89
C VAL A 156 -0.40 20.76 -6.71
N GLU A 157 -1.33 19.94 -6.27
CA GLU A 157 -2.57 19.62 -6.96
C GLU A 157 -3.77 19.88 -6.03
N GLU A 158 -4.97 19.96 -6.59
CA GLU A 158 -6.18 19.91 -5.79
C GLU A 158 -6.39 18.50 -5.24
N VAL A 159 -6.98 18.41 -4.05
CA VAL A 159 -7.39 17.11 -3.48
C VAL A 159 -8.39 16.45 -4.44
N PRO A 160 -8.24 15.14 -4.76
CA PRO A 160 -9.18 14.42 -5.60
C PRO A 160 -10.60 14.56 -5.07
N SER A 161 -11.55 14.56 -6.00
CA SER A 161 -12.96 14.52 -5.66
C SER A 161 -13.29 13.23 -4.88
N GLU A 162 -14.41 13.27 -4.14
CA GLU A 162 -14.86 12.11 -3.35
C GLU A 162 -15.14 10.89 -4.24
N THR A 163 -15.63 11.10 -5.47
CA THR A 163 -15.88 10.05 -6.46
C THR A 163 -14.59 9.42 -6.98
N GLU A 164 -13.56 10.23 -7.25
CA GLU A 164 -12.23 9.73 -7.64
C GLU A 164 -11.60 8.93 -6.50
N THR A 165 -11.69 9.44 -5.27
CA THR A 165 -11.16 8.76 -4.07
C THR A 165 -11.80 7.38 -3.90
N LYS A 166 -13.12 7.28 -4.02
CA LYS A 166 -13.86 6.01 -3.94
C LYS A 166 -13.48 5.04 -5.06
N ALA A 167 -13.27 5.51 -6.28
CA ALA A 167 -12.81 4.64 -7.36
C ALA A 167 -11.39 4.11 -7.10
N ILE A 168 -10.47 4.96 -6.63
CA ILE A 168 -9.11 4.54 -6.29
C ILE A 168 -9.13 3.50 -5.16
N GLU A 169 -9.96 3.70 -4.14
CA GLU A 169 -10.15 2.71 -3.06
C GLU A 169 -10.70 1.37 -3.59
N LYS A 170 -11.73 1.40 -4.45
CA LYS A 170 -12.26 0.19 -5.10
C LYS A 170 -11.18 -0.55 -5.90
N ILE A 171 -10.32 0.18 -6.62
CA ILE A 171 -9.21 -0.42 -7.38
C ILE A 171 -8.17 -1.04 -6.44
N ASP A 172 -7.83 -0.37 -5.33
CA ASP A 172 -6.90 -0.90 -4.33
C ASP A 172 -7.47 -2.17 -3.66
N ASP A 173 -8.79 -2.26 -3.47
CA ASP A 173 -9.45 -3.47 -2.98
C ASP A 173 -9.43 -4.61 -4.02
N LEU A 174 -9.54 -4.31 -5.32
CA LEU A 174 -9.35 -5.31 -6.38
C LEU A 174 -7.91 -5.83 -6.43
N LEU A 175 -6.90 -4.97 -6.22
CA LEU A 175 -5.50 -5.40 -6.11
C LEU A 175 -5.30 -6.39 -4.96
N GLU A 176 -5.95 -6.14 -3.82
CA GLU A 176 -5.89 -7.04 -2.67
C GLU A 176 -6.56 -8.37 -2.98
N LEU A 177 -7.74 -8.32 -3.60
CA LEU A 177 -8.52 -9.51 -3.94
C LEU A 177 -7.80 -10.43 -4.92
N TYR A 178 -7.26 -9.87 -6.01
CA TYR A 178 -6.66 -10.66 -7.09
C TYR A 178 -5.19 -11.01 -6.84
N MET A 179 -4.44 -10.12 -6.18
CA MET A 179 -2.98 -10.22 -6.10
C MET A 179 -2.45 -10.29 -4.66
N GLY A 180 -3.29 -10.04 -3.64
CA GLY A 180 -2.85 -10.01 -2.24
C GLY A 180 -1.95 -8.82 -1.92
N ILE A 181 -2.04 -7.75 -2.71
CA ILE A 181 -1.26 -6.53 -2.53
C ILE A 181 -2.17 -5.31 -2.39
N ARG A 182 -1.67 -4.28 -1.72
CA ARG A 182 -2.31 -2.96 -1.69
C ARG A 182 -1.26 -1.91 -2.04
N ASP A 183 -1.56 -1.09 -3.02
CA ASP A 183 -0.67 -0.05 -3.54
C ASP A 183 -1.53 1.12 -4.05
N SER A 184 -1.65 2.16 -3.21
CA SER A 184 -2.42 3.35 -3.52
C SER A 184 -1.91 4.08 -4.76
N ASP A 185 -0.61 3.98 -5.02
CA ASP A 185 0.06 4.72 -6.07
C ASP A 185 -0.19 4.03 -7.41
N LEU A 186 -0.11 2.70 -7.41
CA LEU A 186 -0.54 1.85 -8.52
C LEU A 186 -2.03 2.03 -8.80
N ALA A 187 -2.89 1.94 -7.78
CA ALA A 187 -4.33 2.13 -7.93
C ALA A 187 -4.69 3.51 -8.50
N THR A 188 -4.00 4.57 -8.05
CA THR A 188 -4.21 5.90 -8.62
C THR A 188 -3.74 5.97 -10.07
N THR A 189 -2.61 5.34 -10.40
CA THR A 189 -2.09 5.30 -11.78
C THR A 189 -3.08 4.59 -12.71
N MET A 190 -3.68 3.48 -12.26
CA MET A 190 -4.73 2.77 -13.00
C MET A 190 -5.96 3.65 -13.23
N PHE A 191 -6.42 4.36 -12.19
CA PHE A 191 -7.53 5.30 -12.32
C PHE A 191 -7.21 6.44 -13.31
N GLU A 192 -6.03 7.06 -13.19
CA GLU A 192 -5.56 8.13 -14.08
C GLU A 192 -5.47 7.66 -15.54
N ALA A 193 -5.07 6.40 -15.79
CA ALA A 193 -5.00 5.83 -17.13
C ALA A 193 -6.38 5.62 -17.77
N GLY A 194 -7.41 5.32 -16.97
CA GLY A 194 -8.76 5.01 -17.43
C GLY A 194 -9.75 6.18 -17.46
N LYS A 195 -9.52 7.24 -16.68
CA LYS A 195 -10.50 8.34 -16.50
C LYS A 195 -10.89 9.06 -17.79
N ASP A 196 -10.02 9.08 -18.80
CA ASP A 196 -10.28 9.74 -20.09
C ASP A 196 -10.65 8.77 -21.24
N LYS A 197 -10.71 7.46 -20.97
CA LYS A 197 -11.03 6.43 -21.98
C LYS A 197 -12.53 6.22 -22.13
N VAL A 198 -12.99 5.78 -23.31
CA VAL A 198 -14.44 5.62 -23.56
C VAL A 198 -14.92 4.17 -23.59
N ASN A 199 -14.01 3.21 -23.72
CA ASN A 199 -14.33 1.77 -23.79
C ASN A 199 -13.27 0.91 -23.09
N PRO A 200 -13.59 -0.36 -22.76
CA PRO A 200 -12.65 -1.28 -22.11
C PRO A 200 -11.37 -1.54 -22.91
N ASP A 201 -11.44 -1.58 -24.24
CA ASP A 201 -10.29 -1.91 -25.10
C ASP A 201 -9.24 -0.78 -25.06
N GLU A 202 -9.67 0.48 -25.16
CA GLU A 202 -8.81 1.65 -25.00
C GLU A 202 -8.19 1.73 -23.60
N PHE A 203 -8.93 1.31 -22.58
CA PHE A 203 -8.43 1.22 -21.22
C PHE A 203 -7.35 0.13 -21.10
N ALA A 204 -7.60 -1.06 -21.63
CA ALA A 204 -6.65 -2.17 -21.60
C ALA A 204 -5.32 -1.79 -22.29
N VAL A 205 -5.39 -1.12 -23.45
CA VAL A 205 -4.19 -0.61 -24.14
C VAL A 205 -3.43 0.40 -23.29
N ALA A 206 -4.12 1.40 -22.71
CA ALA A 206 -3.46 2.41 -21.88
C ALA A 206 -2.86 1.83 -20.58
N LEU A 207 -3.52 0.82 -20.02
CA LEU A 207 -3.03 0.10 -18.85
C LEU A 207 -1.76 -0.69 -19.20
N ASP A 208 -1.74 -1.38 -20.33
CA ASP A 208 -0.58 -2.15 -20.79
C ASP A 208 0.62 -1.24 -21.13
N GLU A 209 0.38 -0.10 -21.79
CA GLU A 209 1.42 0.91 -22.06
C GLU A 209 2.09 1.44 -20.78
N THR A 210 1.34 1.50 -19.68
CA THR A 210 1.80 2.07 -18.41
C THR A 210 2.34 1.02 -17.44
N LEU A 211 1.74 -0.18 -17.44
CA LEU A 211 1.86 -1.21 -16.41
C LEU A 211 1.92 -2.64 -16.99
N GLY A 212 2.28 -2.83 -18.27
CA GLY A 212 2.31 -4.15 -18.93
C GLY A 212 3.21 -5.19 -18.26
N ASP A 213 4.24 -4.74 -17.53
CA ASP A 213 5.13 -5.62 -16.76
C ASP A 213 4.42 -6.43 -15.67
N PHE A 214 3.22 -6.00 -15.24
CA PHE A 214 2.44 -6.67 -14.20
C PHE A 214 1.64 -7.87 -14.71
N ALA A 215 1.39 -7.96 -16.03
CA ALA A 215 0.61 -9.03 -16.65
C ALA A 215 -0.73 -9.32 -15.93
N PHE A 216 -1.58 -8.29 -15.78
CA PHE A 216 -2.86 -8.42 -15.10
C PHE A 216 -3.81 -9.39 -15.82
N PRO A 217 -4.61 -10.20 -15.09
CA PRO A 217 -5.66 -11.01 -15.70
C PRO A 217 -6.76 -10.17 -16.36
N ASP A 218 -7.34 -10.66 -17.47
CA ASP A 218 -8.40 -9.94 -18.19
C ASP A 218 -9.62 -9.61 -17.30
N GLU A 219 -10.00 -10.53 -16.41
CA GLU A 219 -11.09 -10.31 -15.43
C GLU A 219 -10.79 -9.13 -14.51
N PHE A 220 -9.54 -9.00 -14.05
CA PHE A 220 -9.12 -7.88 -13.21
C PHE A 220 -9.19 -6.56 -13.99
N VAL A 221 -8.72 -6.54 -15.24
CA VAL A 221 -8.78 -5.34 -16.09
C VAL A 221 -10.23 -4.90 -16.31
N PHE A 222 -11.14 -5.86 -16.53
CA PHE A 222 -12.57 -5.58 -16.68
C PHE A 222 -13.20 -5.01 -15.40
N ASP A 223 -12.91 -5.58 -14.23
CA ASP A 223 -13.42 -5.09 -12.96
C ASP A 223 -12.90 -3.70 -12.60
N VAL A 224 -11.62 -3.42 -12.88
CA VAL A 224 -11.03 -2.08 -12.73
C VAL A 224 -11.72 -1.08 -13.66
N TRP A 225 -11.99 -1.45 -14.91
CA TRP A 225 -12.77 -0.61 -15.82
C TRP A 225 -14.17 -0.30 -15.27
N GLY A 226 -14.84 -1.30 -14.68
CA GLY A 226 -16.10 -1.11 -13.98
C GLY A 226 -16.02 -0.08 -12.87
N ALA A 227 -15.01 -0.18 -12.00
CA ALA A 227 -14.78 0.78 -10.90
C ALA A 227 -14.52 2.22 -11.40
N VAL A 228 -13.76 2.36 -12.50
CA VAL A 228 -13.54 3.67 -13.15
C VAL A 228 -14.84 4.21 -13.76
N GLY A 229 -15.62 3.35 -14.41
CA GLY A 229 -16.89 3.70 -15.04
C GLY A 229 -17.96 4.18 -14.04
N ASP A 230 -18.02 3.56 -12.85
CA ASP A 230 -18.89 3.99 -11.75
C ASP A 230 -18.60 5.44 -11.34
N ALA A 231 -17.33 5.78 -11.13
CA ALA A 231 -16.94 7.14 -10.76
C ALA A 231 -17.27 8.18 -11.84
N LYS A 232 -17.14 7.84 -13.13
CA LYS A 232 -17.58 8.73 -14.23
C LYS A 232 -19.08 9.00 -14.21
N GLN A 233 -19.87 8.04 -13.73
CA GLN A 233 -21.31 8.16 -13.59
C GLN A 233 -21.72 8.78 -12.24
N GLY A 234 -20.76 9.16 -11.39
CA GLY A 234 -21.00 9.70 -10.05
C GLY A 234 -21.55 8.67 -9.05
N ARG A 235 -21.24 7.39 -9.25
CA ARG A 235 -21.72 6.26 -8.43
C ARG A 235 -20.63 5.66 -7.55
#